data_AF-A0A257QR25-F1
#
_entry.id   AF-A0A257QR25-F1
#
_cell.length_a   1.000
_cell.length_b   1.000
_cell.length_c   1.000
_cell.angle_alpha   90.00
_cell.angle_beta   90.00
_cell.angle_gamma   90.00
#
_symmetry.space_group_name_H-M   'P 1'
#
loop_
_entity.id
_entity.type
_entity.pdbx_description
1 polymer ?
#
loop_
_entity_poly.entity_id
_entity_poly.type
_entity_poly.pdbx_seq_one_letter_code
_entity_poly.pdbx_strand_id
1 'polypeptide(L)'
;MAHKRWVGQGLFNDFCEMSGEAVQMRPRLWVVLTYAAIGLLYVLDVASTIYVLLAMRAPGQPQVMTATQELPQSDFAMFWYSGKQILMNFANAHGYHIEPTAWMKTTFQLDLVQSTHPFLLTWLYPPTMALLASLYAVMPLALSFWVWRGIFLLIAAYMLRQAKLDWWVIILGLGCPAELHDIVGGQNGALTGGVLVSALLLIDAKPRLAGSFAGLLSIKPQLGLCLPLILISRRRLPALLAFVAVVVLLVTLTLPLMGWPAWRWFLIGASQSSARLISAPLSQNFPAAGVTVFYDA
;
A
#
# COMPACT_ATOMS: atom_id res chain seq x y z
N MET A 1 -30.49 -19.86 -13.83
CA MET A 1 -29.36 -18.90 -13.84
C MET A 1 -28.07 -19.69 -13.90
N ALA A 2 -27.32 -19.55 -15.00
CA ALA A 2 -26.19 -20.42 -15.33
C ALA A 2 -24.96 -20.17 -14.44
N HIS A 3 -24.47 -21.23 -13.80
CA HIS A 3 -23.15 -21.29 -13.21
C HIS A 3 -22.11 -21.15 -14.33
N LYS A 4 -21.45 -19.99 -14.44
CA LYS A 4 -20.22 -19.89 -15.25
C LYS A 4 -19.12 -20.67 -14.51
N ARG A 5 -18.93 -21.93 -14.90
CA ARG A 5 -17.74 -22.74 -14.58
C ARG A 5 -16.50 -21.97 -15.04
N TRP A 6 -15.47 -21.98 -14.20
CA TRP A 6 -14.14 -21.51 -14.53
C TRP A 6 -13.63 -22.24 -15.79
N VAL A 7 -12.97 -21.54 -16.71
CA VAL A 7 -12.48 -22.12 -17.98
C VAL A 7 -11.52 -23.30 -17.74
N GLY A 8 -10.86 -23.37 -16.59
CA GLY A 8 -10.02 -24.51 -16.19
C GLY A 8 -10.80 -25.79 -15.79
N GLN A 9 -12.07 -25.68 -15.38
CA GLN A 9 -12.89 -26.84 -15.00
C GLN A 9 -13.43 -27.61 -16.22
N GLY A 10 -13.61 -26.95 -17.36
CA GLY A 10 -14.04 -27.60 -18.61
C GLY A 10 -12.94 -28.49 -19.18
N LEU A 11 -11.72 -27.95 -19.30
CA LEU A 11 -10.53 -28.69 -19.75
C LEU A 11 -10.20 -29.92 -18.90
N PHE A 12 -10.54 -29.92 -17.61
CA PHE A 12 -10.28 -31.02 -16.70
C PHE A 12 -11.36 -32.12 -16.75
N ASN A 13 -12.61 -31.75 -17.01
CA ASN A 13 -13.73 -32.70 -17.08
C ASN A 13 -13.85 -33.37 -18.45
N ASP A 14 -13.61 -32.64 -19.54
CA ASP A 14 -13.68 -33.17 -20.92
C ASP A 14 -12.62 -34.26 -21.17
N PHE A 15 -11.51 -34.23 -20.43
CA PHE A 15 -10.45 -35.25 -20.51
C PHE A 15 -10.80 -36.55 -19.75
N CYS A 16 -11.64 -36.47 -18.71
CA CYS A 16 -11.99 -37.61 -17.87
C CYS A 16 -13.18 -38.41 -18.43
N GLU A 17 -14.16 -37.76 -19.06
CA GLU A 17 -15.36 -38.46 -19.59
C GLU A 17 -15.08 -39.32 -20.82
N MET A 18 -14.00 -39.05 -21.58
CA MET A 18 -13.68 -39.80 -22.81
C MET A 18 -13.03 -41.17 -22.60
N SER A 19 -12.58 -41.54 -21.39
CA SER A 19 -11.71 -42.71 -21.21
C SER A 19 -12.27 -43.89 -20.41
N GLY A 20 -13.42 -43.77 -19.73
CA GLY A 20 -14.09 -44.91 -19.07
C GLY A 20 -13.29 -45.66 -17.98
N GLU A 21 -12.03 -45.31 -17.75
CA GLU A 21 -11.15 -45.91 -16.77
C GLU A 21 -10.79 -44.89 -15.68
N ALA A 22 -10.67 -45.35 -14.45
CA ALA A 22 -10.17 -44.55 -13.35
C ALA A 22 -8.69 -44.22 -13.60
N VAL A 23 -8.43 -43.15 -14.35
CA VAL A 23 -7.08 -42.63 -14.59
C VAL A 23 -6.53 -42.13 -13.26
N GLN A 24 -5.67 -42.94 -12.66
CA GLN A 24 -4.91 -42.58 -11.48
C GLN A 24 -3.91 -41.47 -11.89
N MET A 25 -4.35 -40.21 -11.82
CA MET A 25 -3.53 -39.06 -12.19
C MET A 25 -2.36 -38.92 -11.20
N ARG A 26 -1.22 -39.52 -11.54
CA ARG A 26 0.05 -39.17 -10.89
C ARG A 26 0.41 -37.75 -11.34
N PRO A 27 0.52 -36.77 -10.43
CA PRO A 27 0.90 -35.42 -10.82
C PRO A 27 2.26 -35.49 -11.53
N ARG A 28 2.36 -34.86 -12.71
CA ARG A 28 3.61 -34.82 -13.47
C ARG A 28 4.70 -34.26 -12.57
N LEU A 29 5.88 -34.88 -12.55
CA LEU A 29 6.98 -34.51 -11.66
C LEU A 29 7.26 -33.01 -11.67
N TRP A 30 7.22 -32.36 -12.85
CA TRP A 30 7.41 -30.91 -12.96
C TRP A 30 6.38 -30.09 -12.19
N VAL A 31 5.10 -30.52 -12.11
CA VAL A 31 4.05 -29.84 -11.35
C VAL A 31 4.38 -29.89 -9.86
N VAL A 32 4.78 -31.06 -9.37
CA VAL A 32 5.20 -31.26 -7.97
C VAL A 32 6.42 -30.40 -7.66
N LEU A 33 7.41 -30.39 -8.56
CA LEU A 33 8.61 -29.56 -8.41
C LEU A 33 8.30 -28.07 -8.44
N THR A 34 7.38 -27.61 -9.29
CA THR A 34 6.94 -26.21 -9.33
C THR A 34 6.26 -25.79 -8.03
N TYR A 35 5.32 -26.59 -7.52
CA TYR A 35 4.67 -26.29 -6.24
C TYR A 35 5.66 -26.36 -5.06
N ALA A 36 6.59 -27.31 -5.07
CA ALA A 36 7.64 -27.40 -4.07
C ALA A 36 8.57 -26.17 -4.12
N ALA A 37 8.93 -25.70 -5.32
CA ALA A 37 9.73 -24.49 -5.49
C ALA A 37 8.98 -23.23 -5.01
N ILE A 38 7.70 -23.07 -5.35
CA ILE A 38 6.87 -21.96 -4.85
C ILE A 38 6.77 -22.01 -3.32
N GLY A 39 6.53 -23.19 -2.76
CA GLY A 39 6.47 -23.40 -1.31
C GLY A 39 7.80 -23.07 -0.62
N LEU A 40 8.93 -23.50 -1.18
CA LEU A 40 10.26 -23.19 -0.68
C LEU A 40 10.54 -21.69 -0.73
N LEU A 41 10.26 -21.03 -1.85
CA LEU A 41 10.43 -19.58 -2.00
C LEU A 41 9.57 -18.81 -1.00
N TYR A 42 8.32 -19.26 -0.78
CA TYR A 42 7.44 -18.70 0.22
C TYR A 42 8.02 -18.85 1.64
N VAL A 43 8.49 -20.04 2.01
CA VAL A 43 9.09 -20.28 3.33
C VAL A 43 10.37 -19.46 3.53
N LEU A 44 11.24 -19.40 2.52
CA LEU A 44 12.47 -18.61 2.57
C LEU A 44 12.18 -17.12 2.72
N ASP A 45 11.15 -16.61 2.05
CA ASP A 45 10.74 -15.21 2.18
C ASP A 45 10.14 -14.90 3.57
N VAL A 46 9.26 -15.76 4.08
CA VAL A 46 8.71 -15.61 5.44
C VAL A 46 9.84 -15.65 6.46
N ALA A 47 10.78 -16.59 6.31
CA ALA A 47 11.95 -16.69 7.18
C ALA A 47 12.87 -15.46 7.07
N SER A 48 13.09 -14.94 5.85
CA SER A 48 13.82 -13.68 5.61
C SER A 48 13.13 -12.50 6.29
N THR A 49 11.81 -12.39 6.16
CA THR A 49 11.01 -11.33 6.79
C THR A 49 11.07 -11.40 8.31
N ILE A 50 10.94 -12.60 8.89
CA ILE A 50 11.12 -12.82 10.33
C ILE A 50 12.55 -12.48 10.75
N TYR A 51 13.56 -12.90 9.98
CA TYR A 51 14.96 -12.57 10.25
C TYR A 51 15.20 -11.06 10.23
N VAL A 52 14.69 -10.33 9.23
CA VAL A 52 14.79 -8.86 9.17
C VAL A 52 14.12 -8.23 10.38
N LEU A 53 12.92 -8.69 10.76
CA LEU A 53 12.21 -8.23 11.95
C LEU A 53 12.98 -8.49 13.26
N LEU A 54 13.70 -9.60 13.37
CA LEU A 54 14.51 -9.95 14.53
C LEU A 54 15.85 -9.21 14.54
N ALA A 55 16.53 -9.09 13.39
CA ALA A 55 17.79 -8.40 13.22
C ALA A 55 17.64 -6.90 13.49
N MET A 56 16.51 -6.34 13.08
CA MET A 56 16.07 -5.02 13.46
C MET A 56 16.08 -4.84 14.99
N ARG A 57 15.67 -5.85 15.77
CA ARG A 57 15.61 -5.80 17.25
C ARG A 57 16.95 -6.01 17.96
N ALA A 58 18.06 -6.15 17.23
CA ALA A 58 19.37 -6.42 17.84
C ALA A 58 19.98 -5.17 18.54
N PRO A 59 20.63 -5.33 19.71
CA PRO A 59 21.29 -4.23 20.39
C PRO A 59 22.39 -3.58 19.53
N GLY A 60 22.44 -2.24 19.47
CA GLY A 60 23.46 -1.49 18.74
C GLY A 60 23.20 -1.30 17.24
N GLN A 61 22.16 -1.94 16.70
CA GLN A 61 21.50 -1.43 15.50
C GLN A 61 20.68 -0.18 15.91
N PRO A 62 20.38 0.77 15.00
CA PRO A 62 19.36 1.79 15.27
C PRO A 62 18.13 1.05 15.77
N GLN A 63 17.85 1.16 17.07
CA GLN A 63 17.13 0.10 17.77
C GLN A 63 15.73 -0.04 17.20
N VAL A 64 15.41 -1.22 16.67
CA VAL A 64 14.02 -1.55 16.45
C VAL A 64 13.51 -2.14 17.75
N MET A 65 12.70 -1.34 18.44
CA MET A 65 11.74 -1.77 19.46
C MET A 65 12.31 -2.11 20.84
N THR A 66 12.31 -1.13 21.73
CA THR A 66 12.07 -1.37 23.17
C THR A 66 10.79 -0.63 23.55
N ALA A 67 9.97 -1.17 24.47
CA ALA A 67 8.70 -0.58 24.92
C ALA A 67 8.83 0.81 25.59
N THR A 68 10.02 1.39 25.55
CA THR A 68 10.36 2.75 25.97
C THR A 68 10.97 3.50 24.78
N GLN A 69 10.15 4.36 24.16
CA GLN A 69 10.54 5.56 23.41
C GLN A 69 11.08 5.52 21.97
N GLU A 70 11.09 4.43 21.20
CA GLU A 70 11.43 4.53 19.77
C GLU A 70 10.45 3.75 18.86
N LEU A 71 9.79 4.52 17.98
CA LEU A 71 8.63 4.29 17.09
C LEU A 71 8.42 2.89 16.45
N PRO A 72 7.17 2.53 16.10
CA PRO A 72 6.90 1.52 15.07
C PRO A 72 7.32 2.03 13.68
N GLN A 73 8.38 1.41 13.14
CA GLN A 73 8.77 1.15 11.74
C GLN A 73 8.45 2.17 10.61
N SER A 74 9.54 2.51 9.87
CA SER A 74 9.66 3.02 8.49
C SER A 74 8.62 4.04 8.00
N ASP A 75 7.56 3.59 7.30
CA ASP A 75 6.74 4.45 6.45
C ASP A 75 5.46 4.92 7.13
N PHE A 76 4.84 4.08 7.98
CA PHE A 76 3.62 4.48 8.67
C PHE A 76 3.84 5.62 9.66
N ALA A 77 4.98 5.63 10.34
CA ALA A 77 5.31 6.73 11.24
C ALA A 77 5.31 8.07 10.50
N MET A 78 5.78 8.10 9.25
CA MET A 78 5.68 9.28 8.38
C MET A 78 4.23 9.63 8.07
N PHE A 79 3.38 8.66 7.72
CA PHE A 79 1.94 8.91 7.53
C PHE A 79 1.32 9.54 8.77
N TRP A 80 1.50 8.92 9.92
CA TRP A 80 0.94 9.40 11.18
C TRP A 80 1.41 10.81 11.52
N TYR A 81 2.72 11.08 11.40
CA TYR A 81 3.26 12.40 11.70
C TYR A 81 2.75 13.48 10.74
N SER A 82 2.68 13.16 9.45
CA SER A 82 2.06 14.02 8.43
C SER A 82 0.60 14.35 8.74
N GLY A 83 -0.18 13.34 9.14
CA GLY A 83 -1.55 13.54 9.61
C GLY A 83 -1.61 14.40 10.87
N LYS A 84 -0.68 14.22 11.80
CA LYS A 84 -0.58 15.01 13.03
C LYS A 84 -0.28 16.49 12.74
N GLN A 85 0.60 16.79 11.78
CA GLN A 85 0.88 18.18 11.38
C GLN A 85 -0.37 18.88 10.86
N ILE A 86 -1.20 18.21 10.05
CA ILE A 86 -2.48 18.78 9.60
C ILE A 86 -3.40 19.11 10.78
N LEU A 87 -3.55 18.18 11.73
CA LEU A 87 -4.39 18.37 12.90
C LEU A 87 -3.89 19.53 13.78
N MET A 88 -2.57 19.63 13.98
CA MET A 88 -1.96 20.73 14.75
C MET A 88 -2.14 22.07 14.03
N ASN A 89 -1.89 22.14 12.72
CA ASN A 89 -2.09 23.35 11.93
C ASN A 89 -3.55 23.82 11.96
N PHE A 90 -4.49 22.88 11.84
CA PHE A 90 -5.91 23.18 11.97
C PHE A 90 -6.26 23.71 13.36
N ALA A 91 -5.77 23.07 14.42
CA ALA A 91 -6.00 23.50 15.80
C ALA A 91 -5.42 24.92 16.05
N ASN A 92 -4.19 25.17 15.60
CA ASN A 92 -3.52 26.47 15.69
C ASN A 92 -4.29 27.57 14.98
N ALA A 93 -4.83 27.29 13.79
CA ALA A 93 -5.68 28.23 13.04
C ALA A 93 -6.97 28.61 13.79
N HIS A 94 -7.41 27.79 14.76
CA HIS A 94 -8.59 28.04 15.61
C HIS A 94 -8.22 28.46 17.04
N GLY A 95 -6.98 28.89 17.28
CA GLY A 95 -6.53 29.42 18.58
C GLY A 95 -6.10 28.36 19.61
N TYR A 96 -6.09 27.07 19.24
CA TYR A 96 -5.51 26.02 20.07
C TYR A 96 -4.03 25.92 19.74
N HIS A 97 -3.19 26.64 20.48
CA HIS A 97 -1.73 26.67 20.30
C HIS A 97 -1.08 25.33 20.66
N ILE A 98 -1.02 24.41 19.70
CA ILE A 98 -0.43 23.08 19.80
C ILE A 98 0.85 23.04 18.96
N GLU A 99 1.97 22.81 19.64
CA GLU A 99 3.28 22.67 19.03
C GLU A 99 3.72 21.19 18.96
N PRO A 100 4.47 20.79 17.93
CA PRO A 100 5.08 19.46 17.90
C PRO A 100 6.03 19.29 19.10
N THR A 101 5.96 18.13 19.74
CA THR A 101 6.84 17.77 20.86
C THR A 101 8.31 17.76 20.43
N ALA A 102 9.24 17.92 21.38
CA ALA A 102 10.68 17.83 21.11
C ALA A 102 11.04 16.51 20.39
N TRP A 103 10.47 15.40 20.86
CA TRP A 103 10.61 14.09 20.23
C TRP A 103 10.11 14.07 18.77
N MET A 104 8.97 14.68 18.45
CA MET A 104 8.49 14.75 17.06
C MET A 104 9.48 15.52 16.17
N LYS A 105 9.98 16.66 16.67
CA LYS A 105 10.93 17.51 15.95
C LYS A 105 12.24 16.77 15.69
N THR A 106 12.79 16.07 16.68
CA THR A 106 14.05 15.32 16.54
C THR A 106 13.90 14.09 15.67
N THR A 107 12.75 13.41 15.74
CA THR A 107 12.59 12.07 15.14
C THR A 107 12.18 12.13 13.68
N PHE A 108 11.24 13.01 13.32
CA PHE A 108 10.72 13.02 11.95
C PHE A 108 11.47 13.97 11.02
N GLN A 109 11.98 15.09 11.55
CA GLN A 109 12.65 16.16 10.78
C GLN A 109 11.92 16.48 9.46
N LEU A 110 10.59 16.32 9.45
CA LEU A 110 9.74 16.43 8.27
C LEU A 110 8.84 17.65 8.45
N ASP A 111 8.79 18.49 7.44
CA ASP A 111 7.83 19.60 7.37
C ASP A 111 7.09 19.48 6.03
N LEU A 112 5.77 19.27 6.07
CA LEU A 112 4.95 19.14 4.86
C LEU A 112 4.78 20.47 4.11
N VAL A 113 5.00 21.59 4.80
CA VAL A 113 4.80 22.95 4.30
C VAL A 113 6.13 23.56 3.87
N GLN A 114 7.22 23.29 4.60
CA GLN A 114 8.55 23.89 4.41
C GLN A 114 9.68 22.84 4.27
N SER A 115 9.40 21.67 3.68
CA SER A 115 10.37 20.56 3.52
C SER A 115 11.74 21.04 3.00
N THR A 116 12.74 21.06 3.89
CA THR A 116 14.12 21.51 3.61
C THR A 116 15.17 20.43 3.85
N HIS A 117 14.79 19.25 4.37
CA HIS A 117 15.72 18.22 4.82
C HIS A 117 16.01 17.16 3.75
N PRO A 118 17.29 16.96 3.38
CA PRO A 118 17.69 15.91 2.46
C PRO A 118 17.98 14.60 3.21
N PHE A 119 17.26 13.54 2.82
CA PHE A 119 17.47 12.12 3.12
C PHE A 119 17.17 11.63 4.55
N LEU A 120 16.06 10.86 4.64
CA LEU A 120 15.82 9.66 5.46
C LEU A 120 14.30 9.44 5.63
N LEU A 121 13.50 10.52 5.65
CA LEU A 121 12.04 10.49 5.82
C LEU A 121 11.32 11.53 4.94
N THR A 122 11.63 11.56 3.64
CA THR A 122 11.05 12.54 2.71
C THR A 122 9.60 12.19 2.37
N TRP A 123 8.67 13.15 2.52
CA TRP A 123 7.29 12.96 2.09
C TRP A 123 7.16 13.02 0.56
N LEU A 124 6.88 11.86 -0.05
CA LEU A 124 6.76 11.71 -1.51
C LEU A 124 5.31 11.58 -2.02
N TYR A 125 4.34 11.62 -1.11
CA TYR A 125 2.94 11.42 -1.43
C TYR A 125 2.21 12.74 -1.74
N PRO A 126 1.11 12.71 -2.52
CA PRO A 126 0.29 13.90 -2.72
C PRO A 126 -0.32 14.36 -1.40
N PRO A 127 -0.67 15.66 -1.25
CA PRO A 127 -1.37 16.18 -0.08
C PRO A 127 -2.66 15.41 0.27
N THR A 128 -3.32 14.82 -0.73
CA THR A 128 -4.53 14.00 -0.53
C THR A 128 -4.30 12.75 0.33
N MET A 129 -3.11 12.15 0.28
CA MET A 129 -2.74 11.02 1.15
C MET A 129 -2.64 11.46 2.61
N ALA A 130 -2.21 12.70 2.88
CA ALA A 130 -2.10 13.22 4.24
C ALA A 130 -3.49 13.43 4.89
N LEU A 131 -4.55 13.66 4.11
CA LEU A 131 -5.94 13.64 4.61
C LEU A 131 -6.33 12.26 5.15
N LEU A 132 -5.99 11.18 4.44
CA LEU A 132 -6.22 9.84 4.95
C LEU A 132 -5.41 9.62 6.23
N ALA A 133 -4.15 10.04 6.23
CA ALA A 133 -3.28 9.87 7.38
C ALA A 133 -3.75 10.67 8.62
N SER A 134 -4.38 11.83 8.45
CA SER A 134 -4.92 12.62 9.56
C SER A 134 -6.07 11.92 10.29
N LEU A 135 -6.87 11.10 9.59
CA LEU A 135 -7.90 10.26 10.21
C LEU A 135 -7.31 9.23 11.19
N TYR A 136 -6.07 8.81 10.94
CA TYR A 136 -5.36 7.86 11.81
C TYR A 136 -4.57 8.60 12.90
N ALA A 137 -4.11 9.82 12.63
CA ALA A 137 -3.31 10.64 13.53
C ALA A 137 -4.06 11.21 14.74
N VAL A 138 -5.39 11.08 14.80
CA VAL A 138 -6.15 11.38 16.03
C VAL A 138 -5.81 10.40 17.16
N MET A 139 -5.40 9.17 16.84
CA MET A 139 -5.01 8.15 17.80
C MET A 139 -3.53 8.27 18.17
N PRO A 140 -3.12 7.79 19.37
CA PRO A 140 -1.71 7.55 19.67
C PRO A 140 -1.08 6.65 18.61
N LEU A 141 0.16 6.92 18.24
CA LEU A 141 0.82 6.27 17.10
C LEU A 141 0.75 4.74 17.13
N ALA A 142 1.03 4.11 18.28
CA ALA A 142 1.01 2.66 18.40
C ALA A 142 -0.37 2.06 18.10
N LEU A 143 -1.42 2.67 18.65
CA LEU A 143 -2.80 2.25 18.36
C LEU A 143 -3.14 2.47 16.88
N SER A 144 -2.77 3.64 16.36
CA SER A 144 -2.98 4.03 14.97
C SER A 144 -2.39 3.01 13.99
N PHE A 145 -1.17 2.54 14.27
CA PHE A 145 -0.48 1.52 13.47
C PHE A 145 -1.20 0.18 13.45
N TRP A 146 -1.68 -0.31 14.61
CA TRP A 146 -2.41 -1.56 14.68
C TRP A 146 -3.77 -1.48 13.98
N VAL A 147 -4.46 -0.35 14.13
CA VAL A 147 -5.74 -0.10 13.44
C VAL A 147 -5.53 -0.04 11.93
N TRP A 148 -4.50 0.67 11.46
CA TRP A 148 -4.12 0.74 10.05
C TRP A 148 -3.90 -0.63 9.44
N ARG A 149 -3.03 -1.44 10.07
CA ARG A 149 -2.73 -2.81 9.63
C ARG A 149 -3.96 -3.70 9.65
N GLY A 150 -4.74 -3.64 10.73
CA GLY A 150 -5.93 -4.46 10.89
C GLY A 150 -6.96 -4.18 9.80
N ILE A 151 -7.25 -2.91 9.51
CA ILE A 151 -8.20 -2.53 8.47
C ILE A 151 -7.71 -3.02 7.10
N PHE A 152 -6.42 -2.90 6.81
CA PHE A 152 -5.88 -3.23 5.49
C PHE A 152 -5.86 -4.75 5.25
N LEU A 153 -5.49 -5.52 6.28
CA LEU A 153 -5.64 -6.97 6.30
C LEU A 153 -7.09 -7.41 6.08
N LEU A 154 -8.05 -6.73 6.71
CA LEU A 154 -9.48 -7.03 6.53
C LEU A 154 -9.94 -6.71 5.10
N ILE A 155 -9.44 -5.64 4.49
CA ILE A 155 -9.71 -5.32 3.08
C ILE A 155 -9.16 -6.42 2.17
N ALA A 156 -7.90 -6.83 2.35
CA ALA A 156 -7.28 -7.89 1.58
C ALA A 156 -8.05 -9.21 1.73
N ALA A 157 -8.37 -9.61 2.96
CA ALA A 157 -9.14 -10.82 3.26
C ALA A 157 -10.53 -10.78 2.61
N TYR A 158 -11.22 -9.63 2.71
CA TYR A 158 -12.52 -9.43 2.10
C TYR A 158 -12.46 -9.54 0.57
N MET A 159 -11.47 -8.93 -0.08
CA MET A 159 -11.28 -9.03 -1.54
C MET A 159 -11.02 -10.48 -1.98
N LEU A 160 -10.15 -11.21 -1.29
CA LEU A 160 -9.89 -12.63 -1.56
C LEU A 160 -11.15 -13.49 -1.33
N ARG A 161 -11.97 -13.13 -0.34
CA ARG A 161 -13.26 -13.78 -0.08
C ARG A 161 -14.28 -13.51 -1.18
N GLN A 162 -14.32 -12.28 -1.73
CA GLN A 162 -15.16 -11.93 -2.88
C GLN A 162 -14.75 -12.70 -4.14
N ALA A 163 -13.47 -13.04 -4.28
CA ALA A 163 -12.97 -13.95 -5.32
C ALA A 163 -13.37 -15.43 -5.09
N LYS A 164 -14.13 -15.74 -4.03
CA LYS A 164 -14.62 -17.08 -3.66
C LYS A 164 -13.49 -18.10 -3.46
N LEU A 165 -12.34 -17.64 -2.98
CA LEU A 165 -11.22 -18.50 -2.64
C LEU A 165 -11.48 -19.22 -1.31
N ASP A 166 -10.94 -20.43 -1.19
CA ASP A 166 -10.99 -21.21 0.05
C ASP A 166 -10.15 -20.55 1.15
N TRP A 167 -10.52 -20.78 2.42
CA TRP A 167 -9.85 -20.15 3.56
C TRP A 167 -8.35 -20.43 3.62
N TRP A 168 -7.90 -21.62 3.20
CA TRP A 168 -6.47 -21.93 3.16
C TRP A 168 -5.72 -21.07 2.12
N VAL A 169 -6.34 -20.78 0.96
CA VAL A 169 -5.79 -19.88 -0.07
C VAL A 169 -5.77 -18.45 0.44
N ILE A 170 -6.83 -18.03 1.15
CA ILE A 170 -6.89 -16.69 1.76
C ILE A 170 -5.75 -16.53 2.76
N ILE A 171 -5.54 -17.50 3.64
CA ILE A 171 -4.44 -17.47 4.62
C ILE A 171 -3.08 -17.37 3.93
N LEU A 172 -2.84 -18.17 2.88
CA LEU A 172 -1.61 -18.07 2.10
C LEU A 172 -1.45 -16.72 1.40
N GLY A 173 -2.55 -16.15 0.89
CA GLY A 173 -2.56 -14.82 0.28
C GLY A 173 -2.24 -13.71 1.28
N LEU A 174 -2.82 -13.77 2.48
CA LEU A 174 -2.53 -12.82 3.56
C LEU A 174 -1.13 -12.99 4.14
N GLY A 175 -0.58 -14.21 4.07
CA GLY A 175 0.80 -14.49 4.44
C GLY A 175 1.78 -14.32 3.30
N CYS A 176 1.38 -13.77 2.13
CA CYS A 176 2.30 -13.64 1.01
C CYS A 176 3.39 -12.60 1.27
N PRO A 177 4.56 -12.71 0.62
CA PRO A 177 5.69 -11.79 0.80
C PRO A 177 5.31 -10.31 0.74
N ALA A 178 4.51 -9.96 -0.28
CA ALA A 178 4.08 -8.58 -0.50
C ALA A 178 3.23 -8.06 0.66
N GLU A 179 2.32 -8.89 1.19
CA GLU A 179 1.43 -8.51 2.28
C GLU A 179 2.19 -8.45 3.61
N LEU A 180 3.11 -9.39 3.86
CA LEU A 180 3.97 -9.35 5.05
C LEU A 180 4.85 -8.10 5.07
N HIS A 181 5.42 -7.72 3.93
CA HIS A 181 6.15 -6.47 3.79
C HIS A 181 5.24 -5.25 3.99
N ASP A 182 4.00 -5.28 3.46
CA ASP A 182 3.03 -4.19 3.62
C ASP A 182 2.70 -3.97 5.11
N ILE A 183 2.46 -5.07 5.82
CA ILE A 183 2.14 -5.14 7.24
C ILE A 183 3.30 -4.68 8.12
N VAL A 184 4.52 -5.12 7.83
CA VAL A 184 5.72 -4.77 8.59
C VAL A 184 6.09 -3.30 8.35
N GLY A 185 6.13 -2.86 7.09
CA GLY A 185 6.46 -1.48 6.75
C GLY A 185 5.35 -0.47 7.07
N GLY A 186 4.15 -0.94 7.41
CA GLY A 186 2.97 -0.09 7.60
C GLY A 186 2.58 0.65 6.32
N GLN A 187 2.80 0.00 5.18
CA GLN A 187 2.49 0.50 3.85
C GLN A 187 0.97 0.45 3.59
N ASN A 188 0.57 0.86 2.39
CA ASN A 188 -0.84 0.96 1.97
C ASN A 188 -1.16 0.14 0.71
N GLY A 189 -0.36 -0.88 0.41
CA GLY A 189 -0.53 -1.79 -0.70
C GLY A 189 -1.88 -2.49 -0.65
N ALA A 190 -2.25 -3.09 0.47
CA ALA A 190 -3.52 -3.78 0.64
C ALA A 190 -4.73 -2.85 0.47
N LEU A 191 -4.69 -1.63 1.02
CA LEU A 191 -5.72 -0.62 0.81
C LEU A 191 -5.85 -0.24 -0.67
N THR A 192 -4.74 0.16 -1.29
CA THR A 192 -4.75 0.67 -2.66
C THR A 192 -5.10 -0.44 -3.67
N GLY A 193 -4.63 -1.66 -3.45
CA GLY A 193 -5.03 -2.84 -4.22
C GLY A 193 -6.52 -3.16 -4.06
N GLY A 194 -7.04 -3.15 -2.84
CA GLY A 194 -8.46 -3.40 -2.59
C GLY A 194 -9.38 -2.36 -3.21
N VAL A 195 -9.02 -1.07 -3.13
CA VAL A 195 -9.76 0.02 -3.79
C VAL A 195 -9.69 -0.12 -5.31
N LEU A 196 -8.54 -0.49 -5.87
CA LEU A 196 -8.35 -0.72 -7.31
C LEU A 196 -9.25 -1.84 -7.81
N VAL A 197 -9.19 -3.00 -7.16
CA VAL A 197 -10.03 -4.16 -7.49
C VAL A 197 -11.51 -3.81 -7.36
N SER A 198 -11.89 -3.10 -6.28
CA SER A 198 -13.27 -2.65 -6.07
C SER A 198 -13.74 -1.73 -7.20
N ALA A 199 -12.91 -0.78 -7.62
CA ALA A 199 -13.21 0.09 -8.75
C ALA A 199 -13.48 -0.73 -10.02
N LEU A 200 -12.58 -1.66 -10.36
CA LEU A 200 -12.68 -2.51 -11.55
C LEU A 200 -13.92 -3.41 -11.55
N LEU A 201 -14.23 -4.05 -10.41
CA LEU A 201 -15.41 -4.93 -10.28
C LEU A 201 -16.73 -4.19 -10.42
N LEU A 202 -16.76 -2.89 -10.08
CA LEU A 202 -17.97 -2.09 -10.06
C LEU A 202 -18.21 -1.28 -11.35
N ILE A 203 -17.25 -1.24 -12.29
CA ILE A 203 -17.32 -0.39 -13.50
C ILE A 203 -18.66 -0.55 -14.24
N ASP A 204 -19.09 -1.79 -14.42
CA ASP A 204 -20.28 -2.09 -15.22
C ASP A 204 -21.58 -2.00 -14.40
N ALA A 205 -21.57 -2.48 -13.15
CA ALA A 205 -22.76 -2.61 -12.31
C ALA A 205 -23.10 -1.32 -11.53
N LYS A 206 -22.09 -0.58 -11.05
CA LYS A 206 -22.25 0.64 -10.24
C LYS A 206 -21.20 1.69 -10.67
N PRO A 207 -21.32 2.25 -11.88
CA PRO A 207 -20.29 3.11 -12.47
C PRO A 207 -19.92 4.31 -11.61
N ARG A 208 -20.88 4.97 -10.94
CA ARG A 208 -20.59 6.09 -10.05
C ARG A 208 -19.70 5.68 -8.87
N LEU A 209 -20.00 4.54 -8.24
CA LEU A 209 -19.22 4.02 -7.11
C LEU A 209 -17.82 3.58 -7.56
N ALA A 210 -17.72 2.94 -8.74
CA ALA A 210 -16.43 2.62 -9.35
C ALA A 210 -15.58 3.87 -9.59
N GLY A 211 -16.19 4.94 -10.11
CA GLY A 211 -15.57 6.24 -10.27
C GLY A 211 -15.09 6.85 -8.96
N SER A 212 -15.91 6.76 -7.90
CA SER A 212 -15.53 7.25 -6.58
C SER A 212 -14.31 6.51 -6.02
N PHE A 213 -14.28 5.17 -6.10
CA PHE A 213 -13.10 4.40 -5.70
C PHE A 213 -11.87 4.74 -6.54
N ALA A 214 -12.03 4.91 -7.85
CA ALA A 214 -10.95 5.37 -8.72
C ALA A 214 -10.41 6.74 -8.29
N GLY A 215 -11.29 7.67 -7.88
CA GLY A 215 -10.89 9.00 -7.42
C GLY A 215 -10.14 8.96 -6.08
N LEU A 216 -10.54 8.07 -5.17
CA LEU A 216 -9.82 7.83 -3.90
C LEU A 216 -8.38 7.33 -4.14
N LEU A 217 -8.13 6.61 -5.25
CA LEU A 217 -6.77 6.20 -5.61
C LEU A 217 -5.84 7.34 -6.03
N SER A 218 -6.33 8.57 -6.13
CA SER A 218 -5.45 9.75 -6.28
C SER A 218 -4.44 9.91 -5.14
N ILE A 219 -4.62 9.24 -3.99
CA ILE A 219 -3.59 9.12 -2.95
C ILE A 219 -2.30 8.43 -3.45
N LYS A 220 -2.40 7.61 -4.50
CA LYS A 220 -1.28 7.03 -5.27
C LYS A 220 -1.47 7.37 -6.76
N PRO A 221 -0.99 8.53 -7.22
CA PRO A 221 -1.27 9.05 -8.56
C PRO A 221 -0.91 8.08 -9.68
N GLN A 222 0.13 7.28 -9.51
CA GLN A 222 0.54 6.26 -10.48
C GLN A 222 -0.58 5.23 -10.72
N LEU A 223 -1.24 4.77 -9.65
CA LEU A 223 -2.40 3.87 -9.74
C LEU A 223 -3.67 4.62 -10.16
N GLY A 224 -3.86 5.84 -9.64
CA GLY A 224 -5.00 6.70 -9.92
C GLY A 224 -5.11 7.12 -11.39
N LEU A 225 -4.00 7.18 -12.14
CA LEU A 225 -3.98 7.53 -13.57
C LEU A 225 -4.36 6.37 -14.50
N CYS A 226 -4.16 5.11 -14.09
CA CYS A 226 -4.53 3.95 -14.90
C CYS A 226 -6.06 3.83 -15.06
N LEU A 227 -6.82 4.13 -13.99
CA LEU A 227 -8.28 3.99 -13.97
C LEU A 227 -9.04 4.95 -14.89
N PRO A 228 -8.79 6.27 -14.97
CA PRO A 228 -9.50 7.15 -15.88
C PRO A 228 -9.31 6.74 -17.34
N LEU A 229 -8.14 6.21 -17.73
CA LEU A 229 -7.92 5.66 -19.07
C LEU A 229 -8.84 4.47 -19.35
N ILE A 230 -8.99 3.56 -18.38
CA ILE A 230 -9.93 2.44 -18.45
C ILE A 230 -11.37 2.98 -18.56
N LEU A 231 -11.77 3.95 -17.74
CA LEU A 231 -13.13 4.51 -17.75
C LEU A 231 -13.47 5.20 -19.09
N ILE A 232 -12.51 5.92 -19.68
CA ILE A 232 -12.64 6.54 -21.01
C ILE A 232 -12.77 5.47 -22.09
N SER A 233 -11.91 4.45 -22.09
CA SER A 233 -11.96 3.34 -23.07
C SER A 233 -13.29 2.57 -23.01
N ARG A 234 -13.87 2.46 -21.81
CA ARG A 234 -15.17 1.83 -21.56
C ARG A 234 -16.37 2.76 -21.79
N ARG A 235 -16.13 4.03 -22.18
CA ARG A 235 -17.14 5.08 -22.39
C ARG A 235 -18.07 5.26 -21.18
N ARG A 236 -17.55 5.10 -19.96
CA ARG A 236 -18.31 5.17 -18.71
C ARG A 236 -18.31 6.59 -18.15
N LEU A 237 -19.05 7.50 -18.79
CA LEU A 237 -19.13 8.91 -18.37
C LEU A 237 -19.55 9.10 -16.89
N PRO A 238 -20.55 8.38 -16.33
CA PRO A 238 -20.91 8.54 -14.92
C PRO A 238 -19.78 8.17 -13.95
N ALA A 239 -18.93 7.20 -14.32
CA ALA A 239 -17.77 6.83 -13.53
C ALA A 239 -16.68 7.89 -13.62
N LEU A 240 -16.42 8.42 -14.82
CA LEU A 240 -15.45 9.49 -15.02
C LEU A 240 -15.83 10.76 -14.25
N LEU A 241 -17.11 11.16 -14.27
CA LEU A 241 -17.59 12.31 -13.50
C LEU A 241 -17.44 12.10 -11.99
N ALA A 242 -17.75 10.90 -11.49
CA ALA A 242 -17.56 10.58 -10.07
C ALA A 242 -16.08 10.56 -9.67
N PHE A 243 -15.19 10.06 -10.54
CA PHE A 243 -13.74 10.14 -10.38
C PHE A 243 -13.28 11.58 -10.24
N VAL A 244 -13.63 12.44 -11.21
CA VAL A 244 -13.25 13.87 -11.19
C VAL A 244 -13.80 14.55 -9.95
N ALA A 245 -15.07 14.31 -9.59
CA ALA A 245 -15.68 14.91 -8.41
C ALA A 245 -14.94 14.56 -7.11
N VAL A 246 -14.55 13.29 -6.94
CA VAL A 246 -13.78 12.87 -5.74
C VAL A 246 -12.38 13.49 -5.75
N VAL A 247 -11.68 13.51 -6.88
CA VAL A 247 -10.34 14.13 -6.95
C VAL A 247 -10.42 15.62 -6.64
N VAL A 248 -11.36 16.34 -7.25
CA VAL A 248 -11.57 17.77 -7.00
C VAL A 248 -11.90 18.00 -5.53
N LEU A 249 -12.80 17.21 -4.94
CA LEU A 249 -13.12 17.31 -3.51
C LEU A 249 -11.88 17.16 -2.63
N LEU A 250 -11.07 16.11 -2.85
CA LEU A 250 -9.86 15.89 -2.07
C LEU A 250 -8.85 17.04 -2.24
N VAL A 251 -8.64 17.52 -3.46
CA VAL A 251 -7.76 18.68 -3.72
C VAL A 251 -8.28 19.93 -3.00
N THR A 252 -9.57 20.24 -3.14
CA THR A 252 -10.20 21.40 -2.49
C THR A 252 -10.09 21.34 -0.97
N LEU A 253 -10.17 20.15 -0.37
CA LEU A 253 -9.99 19.98 1.08
C LEU A 253 -8.53 20.18 1.52
N THR A 254 -7.55 19.76 0.72
CA THR A 254 -6.13 19.91 1.09
C THR A 254 -5.64 21.36 1.03
N LEU A 255 -6.13 22.18 0.12
CA LEU A 255 -5.65 23.54 -0.08
C LEU A 255 -5.75 24.44 1.18
N PRO A 256 -6.90 24.54 1.87
CA PRO A 256 -6.99 25.34 3.10
C PRO A 256 -6.26 24.70 4.28
N LEU A 257 -6.13 23.37 4.31
CA LEU A 257 -5.50 22.65 5.42
C LEU A 257 -3.97 22.63 5.36
N MET A 258 -3.41 22.66 4.15
CA MET A 258 -1.97 22.41 3.90
C MET A 258 -1.31 23.50 3.07
N GLY A 259 -2.09 24.34 2.39
CA GLY A 259 -1.61 25.41 1.53
C GLY A 259 -1.08 24.94 0.18
N TRP A 260 -0.86 25.92 -0.71
CA TRP A 260 -0.20 25.70 -2.00
C TRP A 260 1.25 25.17 -1.88
N PRO A 261 2.08 25.57 -0.89
CA PRO A 261 3.43 25.05 -0.75
C PRO A 261 3.52 23.51 -0.70
N ALA A 262 2.57 22.83 -0.04
CA ALA A 262 2.53 21.37 0.01
C ALA A 262 2.32 20.73 -1.37
N TRP A 263 1.46 21.34 -2.20
CA TRP A 263 1.25 20.92 -3.58
C TRP A 263 2.48 21.18 -4.46
N ARG A 264 3.11 22.35 -4.32
CA ARG A 264 4.36 22.66 -5.02
C ARG A 264 5.47 21.68 -4.65
N TRP A 265 5.59 21.33 -3.37
CA TRP A 265 6.52 20.30 -2.89
C TRP A 265 6.25 18.95 -3.56
N PHE A 266 5.00 18.50 -3.57
CA PHE A 266 4.65 17.22 -4.21
C PHE A 266 4.96 17.22 -5.73
N LEU A 267 4.62 18.29 -6.45
CA LEU A 267 4.79 18.35 -7.90
C LEU A 267 6.27 18.47 -8.33
N ILE A 268 7.09 19.19 -7.56
CA ILE A 268 8.47 19.55 -7.95
C ILE A 268 9.50 18.91 -7.01
N GLY A 269 9.33 19.06 -5.71
CA GLY A 269 10.29 18.60 -4.70
C GLY A 269 10.34 17.08 -4.55
N ALA A 270 9.19 16.40 -4.54
CA ALA A 270 9.12 14.96 -4.38
C ALA A 270 9.73 14.20 -5.57
N SER A 271 9.51 14.69 -6.80
CA SER A 271 10.11 14.10 -8.01
C SER A 271 11.62 14.31 -8.05
N GLN A 272 12.11 15.49 -7.70
CA GLN A 272 13.54 15.76 -7.55
C GLN A 272 14.18 14.90 -6.46
N SER A 273 13.50 14.71 -5.33
CA SER A 273 13.98 13.87 -4.23
C SER A 273 14.06 12.40 -4.64
N SER A 274 13.04 11.91 -5.37
CA SER A 274 13.05 10.54 -5.93
C SER A 274 14.19 10.34 -6.92
N ALA A 275 14.42 11.31 -7.81
CA ALA A 275 15.54 11.26 -8.75
C ALA A 275 16.90 11.22 -8.03
N ARG A 276 17.08 12.04 -6.98
CA ARG A 276 18.30 12.03 -6.17
C ARG A 276 18.50 10.72 -5.40
N LEU A 277 17.43 10.08 -4.94
CA LEU A 277 17.49 8.77 -4.28
C LEU A 277 17.96 7.68 -5.25
N ILE A 278 17.43 7.69 -6.48
CA ILE A 278 17.80 6.73 -7.52
C ILE A 278 19.24 6.97 -8.00
N SER A 279 19.68 8.22 -8.10
CA SER A 279 21.04 8.57 -8.52
C SER A 279 22.06 8.62 -7.38
N ALA A 280 21.65 8.35 -6.14
CA ALA A 280 22.58 8.30 -5.00
C ALA A 280 23.48 7.06 -5.12
N PRO A 281 24.77 7.16 -4.75
CA PRO A 281 25.62 5.98 -4.61
C PRO A 281 24.95 4.96 -3.69
N LEU A 282 24.85 3.70 -4.12
CA LEU A 282 24.35 2.61 -3.29
C LEU A 282 25.20 2.54 -2.01
N SER A 283 24.62 2.94 -0.87
CA SER A 283 25.32 2.78 0.41
C SER A 283 25.45 1.27 0.68
N GLN A 284 26.67 0.79 0.91
CA GLN A 284 26.97 -0.64 1.13
C GLN A 284 26.39 -1.21 2.44
N ASN A 285 25.56 -0.46 3.16
CA ASN A 285 24.90 -0.87 4.40
C ASN A 285 23.51 -1.52 4.18
N PHE A 286 22.94 -1.40 2.96
CA PHE A 286 21.69 -2.04 2.55
C PHE A 286 21.77 -3.26 1.59
N PRO A 287 22.90 -4.01 1.42
CA PRO A 287 23.01 -4.98 0.32
C PRO A 287 22.16 -6.23 0.51
N ALA A 288 21.62 -6.47 1.70
CA ALA A 288 20.90 -7.72 1.98
C ALA A 288 19.49 -7.78 1.36
N ALA A 289 18.90 -6.65 0.93
CA ALA A 289 17.49 -6.60 0.49
C ALA A 289 17.26 -6.01 -0.92
N GLY A 290 18.26 -5.36 -1.51
CA GLY A 290 18.11 -4.64 -2.78
C GLY A 290 18.89 -5.28 -3.92
N VAL A 291 18.38 -6.38 -4.50
CA VAL A 291 18.80 -6.76 -5.86
C VAL A 291 17.93 -5.96 -6.83
N THR A 292 18.39 -4.77 -7.22
CA THR A 292 17.81 -4.10 -8.39
C THR A 292 18.37 -4.79 -9.64
N VAL A 293 17.49 -5.25 -10.53
CA VAL A 293 17.86 -5.86 -11.83
C VAL A 293 18.26 -4.79 -12.85
N PHE A 294 18.14 -3.51 -12.49
CA PHE A 294 18.60 -2.38 -13.27
C PHE A 294 20.02 -2.04 -12.82
N TYR A 295 21.00 -2.69 -13.45
CA TYR A 295 22.38 -2.20 -13.48
C TYR A 295 22.53 -1.35 -14.75
N ASP A 296 22.94 -0.10 -14.59
CA ASP A 296 23.50 0.68 -15.69
C ASP A 296 24.92 0.15 -15.98
N ALA A 297 25.18 -0.11 -17.26
CA ALA A 297 26.50 -0.39 -17.82
C ALA A 297 27.23 0.91 -18.14
#